data_AF-A0A356KTQ6-F1
#
_entry.id   AF-A0A356KTQ6-F1
#
_cell.length_a   1.000
_cell.length_b   1.000
_cell.length_c   1.000
_cell.angle_alpha   90.00
_cell.angle_beta   90.00
_cell.angle_gamma   90.00
#
_symmetry.space_group_name_H-M   'P 1'
#
loop_
_entity.id
_entity.type
_entity.pdbx_description
1 polymer ?
#
loop_
_entity_poly.entity_id
_entity_poly.type
_entity_poly.pdbx_seq_one_letter_code
_entity_poly.pdbx_strand_id
1 'polypeptide(L)' 'GVARRTRETLLLCEAAGYDVVLVETVGVGQSESVVVELVDTFLLLLLAGAG' A
#
# COMPACT_ATOMS: atom_id res chain seq x y z
N GLY A 1 -1.17 -4.75 7.70
CA GLY A 1 -0.71 -5.99 7.05
C GLY A 1 -1.39 -6.13 5.70
N VAL A 2 -0.64 -6.50 4.67
CA VAL A 2 -1.15 -6.73 3.31
C VAL A 2 -1.61 -8.17 3.17
N ALA A 3 -2.82 -8.40 2.65
CA ALA A 3 -3.33 -9.74 2.42
C ALA A 3 -2.94 -10.23 1.02
N ARG A 4 -2.87 -11.55 0.82
CA ARG A 4 -2.61 -12.16 -0.50
C ARG A 4 -3.59 -11.65 -1.58
N ARG A 5 -4.82 -11.31 -1.18
CA ARG A 5 -5.88 -10.82 -2.07
C ARG A 5 -5.76 -9.33 -2.41
N THR A 6 -4.87 -8.56 -1.78
CA THR A 6 -4.75 -7.11 -2.02
C THR A 6 -4.46 -6.79 -3.49
N ARG A 7 -3.62 -7.58 -4.17
CA ARG A 7 -3.34 -7.40 -5.60
C ARG A 7 -4.59 -7.59 -6.47
N GLU A 8 -5.41 -8.58 -6.16
CA GLU A 8 -6.67 -8.84 -6.89
C GLU A 8 -7.66 -7.68 -6.68
N THR A 9 -7.73 -7.14 -5.46
CA THR A 9 -8.55 -5.96 -5.17
C THR A 9 -8.08 -4.71 -5.91
N LEU A 10 -6.77 -4.47 -6.01
CA LEU A 10 -6.23 -3.34 -6.77
C LEU A 10 -6.65 -3.40 -8.25
N LEU A 11 -6.55 -4.58 -8.88
CA LEU A 11 -7.00 -4.78 -10.26
C LEU A 11 -8.51 -4.51 -10.43
N LEU A 12 -9.33 -4.86 -9.44
CA LEU A 12 -10.76 -4.56 -9.47
C LEU A 12 -11.02 -3.05 -9.37
N CYS A 13 -10.25 -2.32 -8.55
CA CYS A 13 -10.34 -0.87 -8.47
C CYS A 13 -9.96 -0.21 -9.80
N GLU A 14 -8.86 -0.64 -10.43
CA GLU A 14 -8.49 -0.16 -11.76
C GLU A 14 -9.60 -0.44 -12.79
N ALA A 15 -10.11 -1.68 -12.83
CA ALA A 15 -11.18 -2.06 -13.74
C ALA A 15 -12.51 -1.31 -13.49
N ALA A 16 -12.76 -0.89 -12.25
CA ALA A 16 -13.90 -0.05 -11.89
C ALA A 16 -13.73 1.43 -12.25
N GLY A 17 -12.58 1.82 -12.82
CA GLY A 17 -12.31 3.17 -13.28
C GLY A 17 -11.86 4.13 -12.18
N TYR A 18 -11.30 3.64 -11.08
CA TYR A 18 -10.67 4.50 -10.08
C TYR A 18 -9.31 4.99 -10.60
N ASP A 19 -9.15 6.31 -10.71
CA ASP A 19 -7.90 6.92 -11.17
C ASP A 19 -6.77 6.87 -10.12
N VAL A 20 -7.14 6.83 -8.83
CA VAL A 20 -6.20 6.81 -7.69
C VAL A 20 -6.70 5.81 -6.64
N VAL A 21 -5.80 4.92 -6.21
CA VAL A 21 -6.07 3.94 -5.15
C VAL A 21 -5.02 4.09 -4.04
N LEU A 22 -5.49 4.30 -2.81
CA LEU A 22 -4.64 4.39 -1.63
C LEU A 22 -4.53 3.01 -0.95
N VAL A 23 -3.30 2.54 -0.75
CA VAL A 23 -3.01 1.32 0.00
C VAL A 23 -2.45 1.70 1.37
N GLU A 24 -3.25 1.53 2.41
CA GLU A 24 -2.84 1.75 3.80
C GLU A 24 -2.38 0.45 4.45
N THR A 25 -1.30 0.50 5.23
CA THR A 25 -0.91 -0.59 6.12
C THR A 25 -0.65 -0.13 7.54
N VAL A 26 -1.05 -0.94 8.50
CA VAL A 26 -0.73 -0.74 9.92
C VAL A 26 0.74 -1.04 10.20
N GLY A 27 1.46 -0.04 10.72
CA GLY A 27 2.78 -0.16 11.34
C GLY A 27 3.97 -0.30 10.37
N VAL A 28 5.17 -0.14 10.91
CA VAL A 28 6.45 -0.37 10.23
C VAL A 28 6.93 -1.81 10.47
N GLY A 29 7.43 -2.49 9.43
CA GLY A 29 7.88 -3.88 9.50
C GLY A 29 7.79 -4.67 8.18
N GLN A 30 7.74 -6.01 8.27
CA GLN A 30 7.85 -6.95 7.12
C GLN A 30 6.84 -6.74 5.98
N SER A 31 5.75 -5.99 6.22
CA SER A 31 4.78 -5.68 5.17
C SER A 31 5.22 -4.56 4.22
N GLU A 32 6.20 -3.74 4.58
CA GLU A 32 6.66 -2.59 3.77
C GLU A 32 7.16 -3.02 2.39
N SER A 33 8.06 -4.01 2.34
CA SER A 33 8.61 -4.51 1.08
C SER A 33 7.53 -5.01 0.14
N VAL A 34 6.48 -5.63 0.69
CA VAL A 34 5.34 -6.13 -0.08
C VAL A 34 4.48 -4.98 -0.62
N VAL A 35 4.25 -3.93 0.17
CA VAL A 35 3.49 -2.75 -0.29
C VAL A 35 4.25 -2.03 -1.40
N VAL A 36 5.56 -1.87 -1.26
CA VAL A 36 6.41 -1.20 -2.27
C VAL A 36 6.31 -1.90 -3.63
N GLU A 37 6.14 -3.22 -3.67
CA GLU A 37 5.93 -3.98 -4.91
C GLU A 37 4.50 -3.86 -5.50
N LEU A 38 3.57 -3.27 -4.76
CA LEU A 38 2.15 -3.15 -5.14
C LEU A 38 1.73 -1.73 -5.55
N VAL A 39 2.52 -0.71 -5.23
CA VAL A 39 2.15 0.70 -5.44
C VAL A 39 3.18 1.43 -6.29
N ASP A 40 2.74 2.45 -7.04
CA ASP A 40 3.64 3.29 -7.83
C ASP A 40 4.42 4.31 -6.98
N THR A 41 3.87 4.71 -5.84
CA THR A 41 4.50 5.65 -4.90
C THR A 41 4.23 5.20 -3.47
N PHE A 42 5.29 5.11 -2.67
CA PHE A 42 5.22 4.73 -1.27
C PHE A 42 5.44 5.95 -0.38
N LEU A 43 4.48 6.22 0.52
CA LEU A 43 4.55 7.30 1.50
C LEU A 43 4.75 6.70 2.90
N LEU A 44 5.89 7.00 3.52
CA LEU A 44 6.15 6.67 4.91
C LEU A 44 5.85 7.87 5.81
N LEU A 45 4.91 7.71 6.73
CA LEU A 45 4.59 8.72 7.74
C LEU A 45 5.35 8.43 9.03
N LEU A 46 6.24 9.34 9.42
CA LEU A 46 7.03 9.25 10.64
C LEU A 46 6.70 10.42 11.56
N LEU A 47 6.76 10.17 12.87
CA LEU A 47 6.74 11.24 13.86
C LEU A 47 8.07 12.02 13.79
N ALA A 48 8.05 13.30 14.17
CA ALA A 48 9.28 14.08 14.27
C ALA A 48 10.28 13.38 15.21
N GLY A 49 11.48 13.09 14.71
CA GLY A 49 12.52 12.37 15.45
C GLY A 49 12.40 10.83 15.46
N ALA A 50 11.41 10.26 14.77
CA ALA A 50 11.36 8.82 14.48
C ALA A 50 12.07 8.54 13.15
N GLY A 51 13.28 7.99 13.22
CA GLY A 51 14.12 7.63 12.08
C GLY A 51 15.42 7.01 12.57
#